data_AF-A0A942T6B2-F1
#
_entry.id   AF-A0A942T6B2-F1
#
_cell.length_a   1.000
_cell.length_b   1.000
_cell.length_c   1.000
_cell.angle_alpha   90.00
_cell.angle_beta   90.00
_cell.angle_gamma   90.00
#
_symmetry.space_group_name_H-M   'P 1'
#
loop_
_entity.id
_entity.type
_entity.pdbx_description
1 polymer ?
#
loop_
_entity_poly.entity_id
_entity_poly.type
_entity_poly.pdbx_seq_one_letter_code
_entity_poly.pdbx_strand_id
1 'polypeptide(L)'
;MELPLSAENYNLITNHFLNLPDLHFFQKCNHQYRVNRGVYNMIDDWFFEYGIVQIAPRRIFILAFLDFAYQENKTESTKFLRFGHGGLMKKLNDFIKNHEKGSYGQN
;
A
#
# COMPACT_ATOMS: atom_id res chain seq x y z
N MET A 1 -23.72 -21.94 -2.95
CA MET A 1 -23.61 -21.73 -1.49
C MET A 1 -22.44 -20.80 -1.29
N GLU A 2 -22.70 -19.48 -1.22
CA GLU A 2 -21.64 -18.51 -0.93
C GLU A 2 -21.33 -18.58 0.56
N LEU A 3 -20.08 -18.90 0.91
CA LEU A 3 -19.64 -18.86 2.29
C LEU A 3 -19.74 -17.41 2.79
N PRO A 4 -20.23 -17.17 4.02
CA PRO A 4 -20.28 -15.82 4.57
C PRO A 4 -18.87 -15.24 4.60
N LEU A 5 -18.72 -14.04 4.03
CA LEU A 5 -17.50 -13.26 4.15
C LEU A 5 -17.10 -13.23 5.63
N SER A 6 -15.83 -13.52 5.94
CA SER A 6 -15.33 -13.33 7.29
C SER A 6 -15.60 -11.89 7.74
N ALA A 7 -15.85 -11.67 9.03
CA ALA A 7 -16.13 -10.33 9.56
C ALA A 7 -15.05 -9.30 9.16
N GLU A 8 -13.80 -9.75 9.03
CA GLU A 8 -12.69 -8.97 8.51
C GLU A 8 -12.91 -8.55 7.05
N ASN A 9 -13.23 -9.49 6.15
CA ASN A 9 -13.52 -9.18 4.74
C ASN A 9 -14.72 -8.24 4.59
N TYR A 10 -15.76 -8.43 5.40
CA TYR A 10 -16.91 -7.53 5.43
C TYR A 10 -16.51 -6.11 5.85
N ASN A 11 -15.75 -5.98 6.94
CA ASN A 11 -15.26 -4.69 7.43
C ASN A 11 -14.41 -3.96 6.38
N LEU A 12 -13.62 -4.67 5.57
CA LEU A 12 -12.85 -4.08 4.49
C LEU A 12 -13.74 -3.55 3.36
N ILE A 13 -14.74 -4.32 2.95
CA ILE A 13 -15.70 -3.95 1.89
C ILE A 13 -16.58 -2.78 2.33
N THR A 14 -16.92 -2.67 3.61
CA THR A 14 -17.74 -1.56 4.13
C THR A 14 -16.91 -0.38 4.64
N ASN A 15 -15.59 -0.46 4.63
CA ASN A 15 -14.74 0.61 5.12
C ASN A 15 -14.84 1.84 4.20
N HIS A 16 -15.44 2.92 4.68
CA HIS A 16 -15.66 4.13 3.90
C HIS A 16 -14.36 4.69 3.29
N PHE A 17 -13.23 4.63 4.02
CA PHE A 17 -11.96 5.12 3.53
C PHE A 17 -11.40 4.26 2.39
N LEU A 18 -11.44 2.94 2.52
CA LEU A 18 -10.97 2.00 1.48
C LEU A 18 -11.85 2.00 0.23
N ASN A 19 -13.07 2.54 0.31
CA ASN A 19 -14.01 2.63 -0.81
C ASN A 19 -14.18 4.05 -1.35
N LEU A 20 -13.35 5.00 -0.94
CA LEU A 20 -13.34 6.34 -1.54
C LEU A 20 -13.08 6.27 -3.06
N PRO A 21 -13.61 7.21 -3.86
CA PRO A 21 -13.19 7.36 -5.25
C PRO A 21 -11.67 7.49 -5.37
N ASP A 22 -11.09 6.99 -6.47
CA ASP A 22 -9.63 6.90 -6.64
C ASP A 22 -8.91 8.22 -6.39
N LEU A 23 -9.47 9.34 -6.87
CA LEU A 23 -8.91 10.66 -6.64
C LEU A 23 -8.86 11.02 -5.15
N HIS A 24 -9.92 10.77 -4.40
CA HIS A 24 -10.00 11.08 -2.97
C HIS A 24 -9.09 10.18 -2.14
N PHE A 25 -9.01 8.89 -2.48
CA PHE A 25 -8.10 7.96 -1.83
C PHE A 25 -6.63 8.39 -2.07
N PHE A 26 -6.27 8.68 -3.31
CA PHE A 26 -4.95 9.21 -3.67
C PHE A 26 -4.64 10.53 -2.92
N GLN A 27 -5.58 11.48 -2.86
CA GLN A 27 -5.36 12.76 -2.17
C GLN A 27 -5.04 12.55 -0.68
N LYS A 28 -5.70 11.59 -0.02
CA LYS A 28 -5.39 11.22 1.36
C LYS A 28 -3.98 10.63 1.47
N CYS A 29 -3.60 9.73 0.57
CA CYS A 29 -2.23 9.18 0.53
C CYS A 29 -1.17 10.27 0.28
N ASN A 30 -1.43 11.19 -0.64
CA ASN A 30 -0.55 12.33 -0.94
C ASN A 30 -0.39 13.26 0.28
N HIS A 31 -1.48 13.57 0.97
CA HIS A 31 -1.45 14.43 2.14
C HIS A 31 -0.62 13.81 3.28
N GLN A 32 -0.84 12.53 3.57
CA GLN A 32 -0.22 11.83 4.69
C GLN A 32 1.24 11.43 4.41
N TYR A 33 1.51 10.82 3.26
CA TYR A 33 2.81 10.21 2.97
C TYR A 33 3.64 11.00 1.96
N ARG A 34 3.13 12.13 1.47
CA ARG A 34 3.79 12.95 0.45
C ARG A 34 4.15 12.14 -0.80
N VAL A 35 3.36 11.15 -1.16
CA VAL A 35 3.54 10.39 -2.41
C VAL A 35 3.00 11.19 -3.59
N ASN A 36 3.75 11.29 -4.68
CA ASN A 36 3.26 11.93 -5.90
C ASN A 36 2.39 10.96 -6.73
N ARG A 37 1.60 11.48 -7.68
CA ARG A 37 0.65 10.68 -8.47
C ARG A 37 1.33 9.57 -9.28
N GLY A 38 2.46 9.86 -9.93
CA GLY A 38 3.14 8.86 -10.77
C GLY A 38 3.67 7.68 -9.95
N VAL A 39 4.26 7.98 -8.79
CA VAL A 39 4.72 6.94 -7.86
C VAL A 39 3.56 6.16 -7.26
N TYR A 40 2.48 6.83 -6.85
CA TYR A 40 1.27 6.16 -6.35
C TYR A 40 0.72 5.17 -7.39
N ASN A 41 0.56 5.60 -8.64
CA ASN A 41 0.06 4.75 -9.71
C ASN A 41 0.96 3.53 -9.93
N MET A 42 2.29 3.73 -9.95
CA MET A 42 3.23 2.61 -10.10
C MET A 42 3.15 1.62 -8.93
N ILE A 43 2.90 2.09 -7.69
CA ILE A 43 2.69 1.21 -6.53
C ILE A 43 1.38 0.42 -6.68
N ASP A 44 0.29 1.10 -7.07
CA ASP A 44 -1.02 0.47 -7.28
C ASP A 44 -0.95 -0.60 -8.38
N ASP A 45 -0.38 -0.26 -9.54
CA ASP A 45 -0.14 -1.18 -10.65
C ASP A 45 0.73 -2.36 -10.20
N TRP A 46 1.81 -2.11 -9.46
CA TRP A 46 2.70 -3.18 -8.98
C TRP A 46 1.97 -4.17 -8.07
N PHE A 47 1.17 -3.70 -7.11
CA PHE A 47 0.41 -4.59 -6.23
C PHE A 47 -0.70 -5.35 -6.97
N PHE A 48 -1.28 -4.74 -8.01
CA PHE A 48 -2.22 -5.43 -8.87
C PHE A 48 -1.55 -6.58 -9.62
N GLU A 49 -0.41 -6.32 -10.28
CA GLU A 49 0.38 -7.32 -11.01
C GLU A 49 0.96 -8.40 -10.08
N TYR A 50 1.27 -8.05 -8.82
CA TYR A 50 1.68 -9.01 -7.78
C TYR A 50 0.53 -9.95 -7.36
N GLY A 51 -0.73 -9.64 -7.69
CA GLY A 51 -1.89 -10.50 -7.47
C GLY A 51 -2.95 -9.97 -6.50
N ILE A 52 -2.81 -8.74 -5.99
CA ILE A 52 -3.78 -8.13 -5.06
C ILE A 52 -4.87 -7.42 -5.87
N VAL A 53 -5.71 -8.21 -6.52
CA VAL A 53 -6.70 -7.74 -7.52
C VAL A 53 -7.82 -6.91 -6.89
N GLN A 54 -8.25 -7.23 -5.67
CA GLN A 54 -9.36 -6.55 -5.01
C GLN A 54 -8.94 -5.17 -4.48
N ILE A 55 -9.76 -4.15 -4.75
CA ILE A 55 -9.41 -2.74 -4.46
C ILE A 55 -9.17 -2.47 -2.97
N ALA A 56 -10.04 -2.97 -2.09
CA ALA A 56 -9.92 -2.71 -0.65
C ALA A 56 -8.66 -3.39 -0.06
N PRO A 57 -8.40 -4.69 -0.29
CA PRO A 57 -7.13 -5.32 0.08
C PRO A 57 -5.90 -4.60 -0.51
N ARG A 58 -5.92 -4.24 -1.79
CA ARG A 58 -4.79 -3.55 -2.43
C ARG A 58 -4.50 -2.21 -1.77
N ARG A 59 -5.54 -1.44 -1.46
CA ARG A 59 -5.41 -0.16 -0.76
C ARG A 59 -4.83 -0.30 0.64
N ILE A 60 -5.08 -1.41 1.35
CA ILE A 60 -4.41 -1.70 2.63
C ILE A 60 -2.90 -1.89 2.42
N PHE A 61 -2.51 -2.67 1.42
CA PHE A 61 -1.10 -2.89 1.09
C PHE A 61 -0.41 -1.59 0.67
N ILE A 62 -1.09 -0.74 -0.12
CA ILE A 62 -0.60 0.59 -0.47
C ILE A 62 -0.34 1.42 0.79
N LEU A 63 -1.30 1.48 1.73
CA LEU A 63 -1.13 2.25 2.97
C LEU A 63 0.02 1.73 3.82
N ALA A 64 0.13 0.41 3.97
CA ALA A 64 1.20 -0.22 4.74
C ALA A 64 2.58 0.02 4.11
N PHE A 65 2.68 -0.10 2.78
CA PHE A 65 3.91 0.21 2.06
C PHE A 65 4.30 1.68 2.17
N LEU A 66 3.33 2.59 2.02
CA LEU A 66 3.56 4.02 2.11
C LEU A 66 4.01 4.42 3.51
N ASP A 67 3.43 3.85 4.56
CA ASP A 67 3.89 4.08 5.93
C ASP A 67 5.32 3.56 6.11
N PHE A 68 5.59 2.30 5.76
CA PHE A 68 6.94 1.71 5.78
C PHE A 68 7.98 2.60 5.07
N ALA A 69 7.67 3.03 3.84
CA ALA A 69 8.58 3.87 3.07
C ALA A 69 8.73 5.28 3.66
N TYR A 70 7.65 5.85 4.22
CA TYR A 70 7.66 7.18 4.82
C TYR A 70 8.47 7.22 6.12
N GLN A 71 8.36 6.21 6.98
CA GLN A 71 9.13 6.13 8.22
C GLN A 71 10.65 6.13 7.97
N GLU A 72 11.10 5.44 6.93
CA GLU A 72 12.52 5.41 6.55
C GLU A 72 13.04 6.72 5.93
N ASN A 73 12.14 7.55 5.37
CA ASN A 73 12.50 8.80 4.70
C ASN A 73 12.41 10.05 5.61
N LYS A 74 12.12 9.88 6.91
CA LYS A 74 11.92 11.00 7.86
C LYS A 74 13.09 11.98 7.96
N THR A 75 14.30 11.58 7.57
CA THR A 75 15.50 12.41 7.62
C THR A 75 15.69 13.30 6.39
N GLU A 76 14.94 13.10 5.31
CA GLU A 76 15.07 13.87 4.08
C GLU A 76 14.11 15.06 4.07
N SER A 77 14.63 16.29 3.94
CA SER A 77 13.82 17.52 3.86
C SER A 77 13.18 17.72 2.47
N THR A 78 12.59 16.66 1.91
CA THR A 78 12.02 16.67 0.56
C THR A 78 10.49 16.82 0.61
N LYS A 79 9.95 17.56 -0.36
CA LYS A 79 8.49 17.80 -0.45
C LYS A 79 7.68 16.52 -0.73
N PHE A 80 8.32 15.52 -1.35
CA PHE A 80 7.69 14.26 -1.74
C PHE A 80 8.61 13.09 -1.47
N LEU A 81 8.01 11.92 -1.21
CA LEU A 81 8.70 10.65 -1.09
C LEU A 81 9.51 10.36 -2.37
N ARG A 82 10.78 10.00 -2.20
CA ARG A 82 11.73 9.73 -3.28
C ARG A 82 12.30 8.33 -3.15
N PHE A 83 12.56 7.70 -4.29
CA PHE A 83 13.07 6.33 -4.36
C PHE A 83 14.33 6.18 -5.21
N GLY A 84 14.81 7.25 -5.85
CA GLY A 84 15.91 7.16 -6.82
C GLY A 84 15.57 6.30 -8.04
N HIS A 85 16.56 6.05 -8.90
CA HIS A 85 16.38 5.20 -10.07
C HIS A 85 16.26 3.73 -9.65
N GLY A 86 15.17 3.05 -10.03
CA GLY A 86 14.91 1.64 -9.71
C GLY A 86 14.62 1.33 -8.23
N GLY A 87 14.81 2.27 -7.30
CA GLY A 87 14.68 1.99 -5.87
C GLY A 87 13.25 1.74 -5.40
N LEU A 88 12.23 2.17 -6.16
CA LEU A 88 10.84 1.86 -5.83
C LEU A 88 10.56 0.36 -5.91
N MET A 89 10.96 -0.27 -7.03
CA MET A 89 10.80 -1.71 -7.24
C MET A 89 11.55 -2.52 -6.19
N LYS A 90 12.79 -2.12 -5.87
CA LYS A 90 13.56 -2.76 -4.79
C LYS A 90 12.81 -2.69 -3.46
N LYS A 91 12.30 -1.51 -3.10
CA LYS A 91 11.63 -1.28 -1.82
C LYS A 91 10.29 -2.01 -1.72
N LEU A 92 9.54 -2.14 -2.81
CA LEU A 92 8.32 -2.96 -2.88
C LEU A 92 8.63 -4.45 -2.63
N ASN A 93 9.68 -4.97 -3.26
CA ASN A 93 10.13 -6.34 -3.03
C ASN A 93 10.59 -6.56 -1.58
N ASP A 94 11.34 -5.62 -1.00
CA ASP A 94 11.81 -5.70 0.39
C ASP A 94 10.63 -5.68 1.36
N PHE A 95 9.62 -4.83 1.11
CA PHE A 95 8.39 -4.77 1.89
C PHE A 95 7.64 -6.12 1.89
N ILE A 96 7.41 -6.73 0.73
CA ILE A 96 6.75 -8.04 0.63
C ILE A 96 7.56 -9.13 1.34
N LYS A 97 8.87 -9.20 1.13
CA LYS A 97 9.73 -10.20 1.79
C LYS A 97 9.67 -10.11 3.31
N ASN A 98 9.59 -8.89 3.86
CA ASN A 98 9.46 -8.68 5.30
C ASN A 98 8.08 -9.12 5.81
N HIS A 99 7.02 -8.91 5.03
CA HIS A 99 5.67 -9.41 5.34
C HIS A 99 5.54 -10.93 5.25
N GLU A 100 6.21 -11.58 4.30
CA GLU A 100 6.22 -13.05 4.18
C GLU A 100 6.99 -13.71 5.34
N LYS A 101 8.13 -13.14 5.75
CA LYS A 101 8.93 -13.67 6.87
C LYS A 101 8.23 -13.57 8.23
N GLY A 102 7.38 -12.57 8.44
CA GLY A 102 6.56 -12.45 9.65
C GLY A 102 5.57 -13.62 9.84
N SER A 103 5.22 -14.31 8.76
CA SER A 103 4.30 -15.47 8.78
C SER A 103 4.98 -16.82 9.01
N TYR A 104 6.33 -16.88 8.93
CA TYR A 104 7.13 -18.11 9.14
C TYR A 104 8.11 -17.99 10.33
N GLY A 105 8.05 -16.90 11.10
CA GLY A 105 8.97 -16.59 12.21
C GLY A 105 8.37 -16.78 13.61
N GLN A 106 7.30 -17.56 13.76
CA GLN A 106 6.77 -18.02 15.05
C GLN A 106 6.91 -19.54 15.08
N ASN A 107 8.09 -20.03 15.47
CA ASN A 107 8.34 -21.38 16.00
C ASN A 107 9.63 -21.34 16.82
#